data_AF-A0AAU1QDY2-F1
#
_entry.id   AF-A0AAU1QDY2-F1
#
_cell.length_a   1.000
_cell.length_b   1.000
_cell.length_c   1.000
_cell.angle_alpha   90.00
_cell.angle_beta   90.00
_cell.angle_gamma   90.00
#
_symmetry.space_group_name_H-M   'P 1'
#
loop_
_entity.id
_entity.type
_entity.pdbx_description
1 polymer ?
#
loop_
_entity_poly.entity_id
_entity_poly.type
_entity_poly.pdbx_seq_one_letter_code
_entity_poly.pdbx_strand_id
1 'polypeptide(L)'
;MTVQQQQAAIPTVLVYEDDPGFHPHVNMPVPHPVPHLDTQPFPTAIAESTPQPDGAGPGTEAFRYWVAADALSRTSQTWGPLVPTGTQWHPTVGRALTSHLNAGIDLNAFYDRRGLWFFRRTVAGVTVAACESSEVVEHETGHAILDALRPQLFNAASAEAAALHEAFGDISALLTSLRLESLRIAVLAETQGDLERSSRVTRMAEQLGWAIRQGHPNAVDPDCLRNLSNSFFYGDPVQLPPSGPANMLSSEPHSFSRLFSGAFLKIVAGIFRQQDLQDQAGLAKAAEIAGQLLVDAAVAAPVVSAYYAQVAGHMIAADQRRNGGKYGQSLRSAFIRHGILSLEAAASITEPEVARRGAGIAEATPGGGDDEGLTAVTVHGATYGVTQPLTLSAPAAERRFGIAGSDPAGGSVRPADPERVATSFLEDLLRRGRVHVPEEHRSNAAFVDDSPSRLKTHEITRSVTGEGFALVRRCFD
;
A
#
# COMPACT_ATOMS: atom_id res chain seq x y z
N MET A 1 16.85 -30.64 48.47
CA MET A 1 17.47 -30.07 47.25
C MET A 1 16.36 -29.83 46.24
N THR A 2 15.85 -28.61 46.21
CA THR A 2 14.86 -28.18 45.21
C THR A 2 15.64 -27.73 43.99
N VAL A 3 15.54 -28.49 42.90
CA VAL A 3 16.12 -28.12 41.61
C VAL A 3 15.32 -26.94 41.07
N GLN A 4 15.90 -25.74 41.12
CA GLN A 4 15.42 -24.61 40.35
C GLN A 4 15.53 -24.99 38.87
N GLN A 5 14.40 -25.23 38.21
CA GLN A 5 14.34 -25.23 36.76
C GLN A 5 14.72 -23.82 36.31
N GLN A 6 15.93 -23.66 35.77
CA GLN A 6 16.29 -22.48 34.99
C GLN A 6 15.31 -22.41 33.81
N GLN A 7 14.44 -21.40 33.81
CA GLN A 7 13.70 -21.02 32.60
C GLN A 7 14.74 -20.72 31.53
N ALA A 8 14.74 -21.50 30.44
CA ALA A 8 15.59 -21.22 29.30
C ALA A 8 15.25 -19.81 28.79
N ALA A 9 16.25 -18.93 28.70
CA ALA A 9 16.07 -17.60 28.16
C ALA A 9 15.58 -17.72 26.71
N ILE A 10 14.49 -17.02 26.37
CA ILE A 10 14.00 -16.94 24.99
C ILE A 10 15.09 -16.20 24.18
N PRO A 11 15.58 -16.77 23.07
CA PRO A 11 16.59 -16.10 22.25
C PRO A 11 16.01 -14.80 21.68
N THR A 12 16.84 -13.75 21.63
CA THR A 12 16.44 -12.43 21.14
C THR A 12 17.38 -11.95 20.05
N VAL A 13 16.88 -11.04 19.22
CA VAL A 13 17.60 -10.39 18.12
C VAL A 13 17.39 -8.88 18.22
N LEU A 14 18.38 -8.09 17.82
CA LEU A 14 18.22 -6.64 17.75
C LEU A 14 17.56 -6.25 16.43
N VAL A 15 16.53 -5.40 16.51
CA VAL A 15 15.78 -4.90 15.35
C VAL A 15 15.40 -3.44 15.55
N TYR A 16 15.06 -2.75 14.46
CA TYR A 16 14.32 -1.49 14.53
C TYR A 16 12.82 -1.77 14.61
N GLU A 17 12.11 -1.11 15.53
CA GLU A 17 10.64 -1.22 15.63
C GLU A 17 9.93 -0.52 14.45
N ASP A 18 10.60 0.45 13.83
CA ASP A 18 10.18 1.33 12.74
C ASP A 18 11.37 1.64 11.80
N ASP A 19 11.40 2.79 11.11
CA ASP A 19 12.54 3.18 10.28
C ASP A 19 13.81 3.49 11.12
N PRO A 20 15.04 3.27 10.60
CA PRO A 20 16.27 3.63 11.31
C PRO A 20 16.40 5.13 11.63
N GLY A 21 15.70 5.99 10.89
CA GLY A 21 15.85 7.44 10.96
C GLY A 21 17.14 7.94 10.30
N PHE A 22 17.34 9.25 10.37
CA PHE A 22 18.56 9.91 9.90
C PHE A 22 18.94 11.07 10.82
N HIS A 23 20.24 11.42 10.84
CA HIS A 23 20.75 12.45 11.73
C HIS A 23 19.98 13.79 11.61
N PRO A 24 19.58 14.42 12.73
CA PRO A 24 19.96 14.11 14.12
C PRO A 24 19.08 13.08 14.83
N HIS A 25 18.05 12.56 14.19
CA HIS A 25 17.07 11.64 14.77
C HIS A 25 17.29 10.22 14.23
N VAL A 26 18.12 9.45 14.93
CA VAL A 26 18.36 8.03 14.61
C VAL A 26 17.69 7.20 15.70
N ASN A 27 16.86 6.27 15.29
CA ASN A 27 16.20 5.35 16.21
C ASN A 27 17.21 4.33 16.75
N MET A 28 16.95 3.80 17.94
CA MET A 28 17.81 2.80 18.58
C MET A 28 17.20 1.41 18.40
N PRO A 29 17.98 0.40 17.97
CA PRO A 29 17.48 -0.96 17.92
C PRO A 29 17.13 -1.48 19.31
N VAL A 30 16.12 -2.34 19.38
CA VAL A 30 15.64 -2.97 20.61
C VAL A 30 15.64 -4.51 20.46
N PRO A 31 15.72 -5.26 21.57
CA PRO A 31 15.66 -6.71 21.52
C PRO A 31 14.22 -7.21 21.32
N HIS A 32 13.98 -7.97 20.25
CA HIS A 32 12.75 -8.74 20.04
C HIS A 32 13.03 -10.25 20.16
N PRO A 33 12.03 -11.07 20.53
CA PRO A 33 12.14 -12.53 20.38
C PRO A 33 12.45 -12.90 18.93
N VAL A 34 13.18 -14.00 18.72
CA VAL A 34 13.41 -14.54 17.36
C VAL A 34 12.06 -14.76 16.65
N PRO A 35 11.83 -14.15 15.47
CA PRO A 35 10.52 -14.16 14.81
C PRO A 35 10.16 -15.50 14.14
N HIS A 36 8.86 -15.75 13.98
CA HIS A 36 8.32 -16.91 13.28
C HIS A 36 7.84 -16.54 11.87
N LEU A 37 8.52 -17.06 10.86
CA LEU A 37 8.21 -16.76 9.45
C LEU A 37 7.11 -17.65 8.86
N ASP A 38 6.75 -18.76 9.49
CA ASP A 38 5.73 -19.70 8.99
C ASP A 38 4.30 -19.39 9.45
N THR A 39 4.09 -18.19 10.02
CA THR A 39 2.80 -17.71 10.53
C THR A 39 1.71 -17.77 9.46
N GLN A 40 0.67 -18.57 9.69
CA GLN A 40 -0.49 -18.67 8.81
C GLN A 40 -1.43 -17.46 8.96
N PRO A 41 -2.15 -17.04 7.91
CA PRO A 41 -2.19 -17.61 6.56
C PRO A 41 -1.08 -17.11 5.62
N PHE A 42 -0.15 -16.30 6.13
CA PHE A 42 0.83 -15.54 5.36
C PHE A 42 2.27 -15.97 5.70
N PRO A 43 2.67 -17.22 5.42
CA PRO A 43 4.05 -17.65 5.63
C PRO A 43 5.01 -16.88 4.71
N THR A 44 6.16 -16.51 5.25
CA THR A 44 7.22 -15.75 4.58
C THR A 44 8.53 -16.53 4.62
N ALA A 45 9.50 -16.11 3.82
CA ALA A 45 10.85 -16.64 3.81
C ALA A 45 11.84 -15.53 3.46
N ILE A 46 13.11 -15.75 3.79
CA ILE A 46 14.23 -14.89 3.37
C ILE A 46 15.19 -15.77 2.56
N ALA A 47 15.67 -15.27 1.43
CA ALA A 47 16.52 -16.04 0.51
C ALA A 47 17.93 -16.25 1.08
N GLU A 48 18.43 -15.29 1.86
CA GLU A 48 19.70 -15.35 2.56
C GLU A 48 19.68 -16.41 3.67
N SER A 49 20.86 -16.95 4.01
CA SER A 49 21.00 -17.93 5.08
C SER A 49 20.71 -17.30 6.44
N THR A 50 19.93 -17.98 7.28
CA THR A 50 19.61 -17.53 8.63
C THR A 50 20.90 -17.37 9.47
N PRO A 51 21.26 -16.15 9.90
CA PRO A 51 22.39 -15.91 10.77
C PRO A 51 22.10 -16.45 12.18
N GLN A 52 23.12 -16.54 13.03
CA GLN A 52 22.88 -16.77 14.45
C GLN A 52 22.12 -15.58 15.06
N PRO A 53 21.26 -15.79 16.06
CA PRO A 53 20.66 -14.71 16.83
C PRO A 53 21.70 -14.15 17.82
N ASP A 54 22.79 -13.59 17.28
CA ASP A 54 23.84 -12.91 18.02
C ASP A 54 23.69 -11.38 17.87
N GLY A 55 24.36 -10.62 18.75
CA GLY A 55 24.19 -9.17 18.90
C GLY A 55 24.76 -8.31 17.77
N ALA A 56 24.66 -8.76 16.51
CA ALA A 56 25.05 -7.99 15.35
C ALA A 56 24.28 -6.66 15.32
N GLY A 57 25.02 -5.55 15.19
CA GLY A 57 24.45 -4.21 15.21
C GLY A 57 24.05 -3.68 13.84
N PRO A 58 23.47 -2.46 13.80
CA PRO A 58 23.09 -1.76 12.58
C PRO A 58 24.16 -1.78 11.47
N GLY A 59 23.71 -1.86 10.23
CA GLY A 59 24.55 -1.90 9.04
C GLY A 59 25.15 -3.27 8.67
N THR A 60 25.04 -4.28 9.54
CA THR A 60 25.51 -5.65 9.25
C THR A 60 24.46 -6.46 8.48
N GLU A 61 24.89 -7.50 7.75
CA GLU A 61 23.96 -8.39 7.03
C GLU A 61 23.07 -9.19 7.99
N ALA A 62 23.62 -9.63 9.13
CA ALA A 62 22.85 -10.35 10.14
C ALA A 62 21.76 -9.48 10.77
N PHE A 63 22.06 -8.20 11.04
CA PHE A 63 21.06 -7.26 11.55
C PHE A 63 19.93 -7.01 10.53
N ARG A 64 20.26 -6.79 9.26
CA ARG A 64 19.25 -6.63 8.19
C ARG A 64 18.35 -7.86 8.05
N TYR A 65 18.93 -9.06 8.16
CA TYR A 65 18.14 -10.28 8.17
C TYR A 65 17.10 -10.27 9.29
N TRP A 66 17.52 -9.94 10.52
CA TRP A 66 16.62 -9.99 11.66
C TRP A 66 15.58 -8.87 11.67
N VAL A 67 15.93 -7.67 11.20
CA VAL A 67 14.95 -6.58 10.97
C VAL A 67 13.89 -7.03 9.97
N ALA A 68 14.30 -7.53 8.80
CA ALA A 68 13.36 -8.01 7.79
C ALA A 68 12.51 -9.19 8.30
N ALA A 69 13.12 -10.14 9.00
CA ALA A 69 12.40 -11.29 9.54
C ALA A 69 11.34 -10.88 10.59
N ASP A 70 11.66 -9.92 11.44
CA ASP A 70 10.75 -9.39 12.45
C ASP A 70 9.59 -8.63 11.80
N ALA A 71 9.89 -7.73 10.86
CA ALA A 71 8.88 -6.98 10.10
C ALA A 71 7.94 -7.90 9.30
N LEU A 72 8.47 -8.90 8.59
CA LEU A 72 7.67 -9.92 7.89
C LEU A 72 6.74 -10.66 8.85
N SER A 73 7.27 -11.14 9.99
CA SER A 73 6.48 -11.88 10.98
C SER A 73 5.37 -11.02 11.59
N ARG A 74 5.69 -9.78 11.98
CA ARG A 74 4.71 -8.84 12.55
C ARG A 74 3.64 -8.47 11.53
N THR A 75 3.98 -8.30 10.25
CA THR A 75 3.00 -8.01 9.18
C THR A 75 2.03 -9.18 9.00
N SER A 76 2.54 -10.41 8.91
CA SER A 76 1.71 -11.62 8.83
C SER A 76 0.78 -11.77 10.05
N GLN A 77 1.28 -11.49 11.26
CA GLN A 77 0.48 -11.52 12.49
C GLN A 77 -0.56 -10.38 12.57
N THR A 78 -0.28 -9.24 11.94
CA THR A 78 -1.20 -8.09 11.90
C THR A 78 -2.41 -8.40 11.04
N TRP A 79 -2.18 -8.91 9.83
CA TRP A 79 -3.24 -9.12 8.84
C TRP A 79 -3.91 -10.49 8.94
N GLY A 80 -3.20 -11.52 9.37
CA GLY A 80 -3.71 -12.89 9.42
C GLY A 80 -5.08 -13.05 10.12
N PRO A 81 -5.31 -12.41 11.29
CA PRO A 81 -6.61 -12.45 11.95
C PRO A 81 -7.73 -11.64 11.27
N LEU A 82 -7.38 -10.70 10.38
CA LEU A 82 -8.32 -9.76 9.76
C LEU A 82 -8.83 -10.24 8.40
N VAL A 83 -8.00 -10.99 7.67
CA VAL A 83 -8.34 -11.50 6.33
C VAL A 83 -9.35 -12.64 6.39
N PRO A 84 -10.18 -12.84 5.35
CA PRO A 84 -11.13 -13.95 5.35
C PRO A 84 -10.42 -15.30 5.39
N THR A 85 -11.04 -16.28 6.05
CA THR A 85 -10.51 -17.65 6.16
C THR A 85 -10.21 -18.24 4.79
N GLY A 86 -9.03 -18.86 4.65
CA GLY A 86 -8.60 -19.49 3.41
C GLY A 86 -7.91 -18.54 2.43
N THR A 87 -7.74 -17.26 2.77
CA THR A 87 -6.83 -16.36 2.03
C THR A 87 -5.44 -16.99 1.96
N GLN A 88 -4.84 -16.98 0.77
CA GLN A 88 -3.51 -17.49 0.50
C GLN A 88 -2.78 -16.50 -0.38
N TRP A 89 -1.45 -16.56 -0.41
CA TRP A 89 -0.68 -15.80 -1.38
C TRP A 89 -1.15 -16.07 -2.81
N HIS A 90 -0.95 -15.09 -3.68
CA HIS A 90 -1.21 -15.26 -5.11
C HIS A 90 -0.50 -16.53 -5.62
N PRO A 91 -1.12 -17.34 -6.50
CA PRO A 91 -0.56 -18.64 -6.90
C PRO A 91 0.88 -18.60 -7.44
N THR A 92 1.31 -17.49 -8.04
CA THR A 92 2.69 -17.31 -8.54
C THR A 92 3.73 -17.12 -7.44
N VAL A 93 3.33 -16.61 -6.27
CA VAL A 93 4.19 -16.54 -5.08
C VAL A 93 4.39 -17.95 -4.51
N GLY A 94 3.33 -18.77 -4.56
CA GLY A 94 3.34 -20.13 -4.07
C GLY A 94 3.18 -20.21 -2.55
N ARG A 95 3.91 -21.14 -1.92
CA ARG A 95 3.69 -21.48 -0.50
C ARG A 95 4.03 -20.35 0.46
N ALA A 96 5.05 -19.55 0.16
CA ALA A 96 5.59 -18.54 1.07
C ALA A 96 6.18 -17.37 0.28
N LEU A 97 5.95 -16.15 0.77
CA LEU A 97 6.50 -14.93 0.18
C LEU A 97 7.99 -14.81 0.51
N THR A 98 8.86 -14.91 -0.49
CA THR A 98 10.32 -14.89 -0.30
C THR A 98 10.88 -13.49 -0.47
N SER A 99 11.66 -13.02 0.50
CA SER A 99 12.35 -11.74 0.48
C SER A 99 13.81 -11.90 0.09
N HIS A 100 14.28 -11.02 -0.79
CA HIS A 100 15.67 -10.90 -1.23
C HIS A 100 16.24 -9.58 -0.71
N LEU A 101 17.12 -9.64 0.29
CA LEU A 101 17.53 -8.47 1.06
C LEU A 101 18.63 -7.63 0.39
N ASN A 102 19.19 -8.12 -0.71
CA ASN A 102 20.24 -7.45 -1.48
C ASN A 102 20.08 -7.70 -2.99
N ALA A 103 19.08 -7.06 -3.60
CA ALA A 103 18.72 -7.19 -5.01
C ALA A 103 19.59 -6.34 -5.96
N GLY A 104 20.38 -5.40 -5.44
CA GLY A 104 21.25 -4.55 -6.25
C GLY A 104 21.53 -3.19 -5.63
N ILE A 105 22.05 -2.28 -6.46
CA ILE A 105 22.40 -0.91 -6.06
C ILE A 105 21.30 0.06 -6.50
N ASP A 106 20.38 0.38 -5.60
CA ASP A 106 19.33 1.38 -5.79
C ASP A 106 18.82 1.90 -4.44
N LEU A 107 18.00 2.96 -4.46
CA LEU A 107 17.21 3.43 -3.33
C LEU A 107 15.76 3.00 -3.54
N ASN A 108 15.52 1.68 -3.51
CA ASN A 108 14.19 1.14 -3.79
C ASN A 108 13.91 -0.18 -3.07
N ALA A 109 12.64 -0.59 -3.08
CA ALA A 109 12.17 -1.95 -2.86
C ALA A 109 10.99 -2.23 -3.80
N PHE A 110 10.64 -3.50 -4.04
CA PHE A 110 9.43 -3.80 -4.82
C PHE A 110 8.87 -5.21 -4.57
N TYR A 111 7.59 -5.39 -4.86
CA TYR A 111 6.86 -6.66 -4.98
C TYR A 111 6.51 -6.98 -6.44
N ASP A 112 6.79 -8.21 -6.91
CA ASP A 112 6.58 -8.64 -8.30
C ASP A 112 5.77 -9.95 -8.45
N ARG A 113 5.05 -10.35 -7.39
CA ARG A 113 4.36 -11.67 -7.28
C ARG A 113 5.28 -12.89 -7.34
N ARG A 114 6.59 -12.71 -7.33
CA ARG A 114 7.59 -13.79 -7.14
C ARG A 114 8.29 -13.65 -5.79
N GLY A 115 8.45 -12.42 -5.32
CA GLY A 115 9.03 -12.13 -4.02
C GLY A 115 9.04 -10.64 -3.71
N LEU A 116 9.76 -10.31 -2.63
CA LEU A 116 10.09 -8.94 -2.25
C LEU A 116 11.57 -8.70 -2.56
N TRP A 117 11.90 -7.54 -3.11
CA TRP A 117 13.26 -7.24 -3.58
C TRP A 117 13.74 -5.94 -2.96
N PHE A 118 14.75 -6.01 -2.10
CA PHE A 118 15.27 -4.84 -1.39
C PHE A 118 16.63 -4.43 -1.92
N PHE A 119 16.79 -3.13 -2.16
CA PHE A 119 18.03 -2.57 -2.68
C PHE A 119 18.79 -1.80 -1.61
N ARG A 120 20.06 -1.52 -1.88
CA ARG A 120 20.88 -0.67 -1.02
C ARG A 120 21.76 0.27 -1.81
N ARG A 121 21.99 1.47 -1.29
CA ARG A 121 22.89 2.44 -1.91
C ARG A 121 23.59 3.28 -0.86
N THR A 122 24.86 3.58 -1.10
CA THR A 122 25.61 4.55 -0.28
C THR A 122 25.40 5.95 -0.83
N VAL A 123 24.89 6.85 0.01
CA VAL A 123 24.63 8.26 -0.30
C VAL A 123 25.31 9.11 0.78
N ALA A 124 26.14 10.08 0.36
CA ALA A 124 26.87 10.97 1.26
C ALA A 124 27.64 10.23 2.39
N GLY A 125 28.19 9.04 2.09
CA GLY A 125 28.93 8.21 3.05
C GLY A 125 28.06 7.33 3.97
N VAL A 126 26.73 7.38 3.86
CA VAL A 126 25.80 6.54 4.61
C VAL A 126 25.22 5.47 3.69
N THR A 127 25.33 4.20 4.07
CA THR A 127 24.68 3.09 3.36
C THR A 127 23.24 2.97 3.84
N VAL A 128 22.31 3.21 2.92
CA VAL A 128 20.87 3.00 3.14
C VAL A 128 20.50 1.68 2.50
N ALA A 129 19.97 0.76 3.31
CA ALA A 129 19.46 -0.52 2.85
C ALA A 129 17.96 -0.57 3.14
N ALA A 130 17.15 -0.74 2.09
CA ALA A 130 15.70 -0.68 2.21
C ALA A 130 15.15 -1.73 3.21
N CYS A 131 15.76 -2.92 3.25
CA CYS A 131 15.41 -3.99 4.19
C CYS A 131 15.78 -3.72 5.66
N GLU A 132 16.55 -2.67 5.94
CA GLU A 132 16.88 -2.26 7.31
C GLU A 132 15.80 -1.34 7.91
N SER A 133 14.81 -0.94 7.10
CA SER A 133 13.60 -0.25 7.55
C SER A 133 12.45 -1.23 7.68
N SER A 134 11.97 -1.43 8.91
CA SER A 134 10.80 -2.28 9.18
C SER A 134 9.58 -1.80 8.40
N GLU A 135 9.39 -0.48 8.28
CA GLU A 135 8.27 0.13 7.56
C GLU A 135 8.31 -0.17 6.06
N VAL A 136 9.50 -0.18 5.44
CA VAL A 136 9.63 -0.53 4.01
C VAL A 136 9.33 -2.02 3.81
N VAL A 137 9.81 -2.91 4.69
CA VAL A 137 9.49 -4.34 4.61
C VAL A 137 7.99 -4.61 4.81
N GLU A 138 7.36 -3.91 5.76
CA GLU A 138 5.92 -3.97 6.02
C GLU A 138 5.10 -3.44 4.83
N HIS A 139 5.57 -2.36 4.18
CA HIS A 139 4.97 -1.79 2.98
C HIS A 139 4.95 -2.79 1.82
N GLU A 140 6.11 -3.36 1.49
CA GLU A 140 6.23 -4.35 0.40
C GLU A 140 5.41 -5.61 0.66
N THR A 141 5.36 -6.06 1.92
CA THR A 141 4.51 -7.17 2.33
C THR A 141 3.02 -6.82 2.18
N GLY A 142 2.65 -5.56 2.43
CA GLY A 142 1.30 -5.03 2.21
C GLY A 142 0.83 -5.17 0.76
N HIS A 143 1.70 -4.95 -0.23
CA HIS A 143 1.35 -5.21 -1.63
C HIS A 143 0.95 -6.68 -1.87
N ALA A 144 1.73 -7.63 -1.34
CA ALA A 144 1.44 -9.05 -1.47
C ALA A 144 0.13 -9.46 -0.77
N ILE A 145 -0.21 -8.81 0.35
CA ILE A 145 -1.46 -9.06 1.08
C ILE A 145 -2.66 -8.53 0.30
N LEU A 146 -2.58 -7.32 -0.26
CA LEU A 146 -3.65 -6.81 -1.11
C LEU A 146 -3.83 -7.66 -2.37
N ASP A 147 -2.73 -8.11 -2.98
CA ASP A 147 -2.76 -9.01 -4.15
C ASP A 147 -3.36 -10.38 -3.81
N ALA A 148 -3.12 -10.91 -2.60
CA ALA A 148 -3.78 -12.12 -2.11
C ALA A 148 -5.30 -11.93 -1.92
N LEU A 149 -5.72 -10.74 -1.46
CA LEU A 149 -7.14 -10.42 -1.28
C LEU A 149 -7.85 -10.15 -2.61
N ARG A 150 -7.17 -9.45 -3.53
CA ARG A 150 -7.73 -8.91 -4.77
C ARG A 150 -6.73 -8.93 -5.93
N PRO A 151 -6.44 -10.13 -6.51
CA PRO A 151 -5.44 -10.30 -7.57
C PRO A 151 -5.61 -9.35 -8.75
N GLN A 152 -6.86 -9.07 -9.15
CA GLN A 152 -7.11 -8.24 -10.34
C GLN A 152 -6.60 -6.80 -10.22
N LEU A 153 -6.41 -6.28 -9.00
CA LEU A 153 -5.92 -4.91 -8.82
C LEU A 153 -4.49 -4.73 -9.35
N PHE A 154 -3.73 -5.82 -9.47
CA PHE A 154 -2.37 -5.80 -9.99
C PHE A 154 -2.29 -5.25 -11.42
N ASN A 155 -3.23 -5.65 -12.30
CA ASN A 155 -3.26 -5.25 -13.71
C ASN A 155 -4.28 -4.16 -14.03
N ALA A 156 -5.05 -3.67 -13.04
CA ALA A 156 -6.05 -2.63 -13.27
C ALA A 156 -5.39 -1.34 -13.79
N ALA A 157 -5.72 -0.94 -15.02
CA ALA A 157 -5.25 0.28 -15.65
C ALA A 157 -5.98 1.50 -15.07
N SER A 158 -5.67 1.83 -13.82
CA SER A 158 -6.30 2.90 -13.05
C SER A 158 -5.32 3.49 -12.05
N ALA A 159 -5.17 4.81 -12.09
CA ALA A 159 -4.35 5.54 -11.12
C ALA A 159 -4.85 5.33 -9.68
N GLU A 160 -6.17 5.29 -9.46
CA GLU A 160 -6.73 5.04 -8.13
C GLU A 160 -6.48 3.60 -7.66
N ALA A 161 -6.57 2.61 -8.53
CA ALA A 161 -6.29 1.21 -8.15
C ALA A 161 -4.81 1.02 -7.80
N ALA A 162 -3.91 1.56 -8.63
CA ALA A 162 -2.47 1.54 -8.36
C ALA A 162 -2.12 2.31 -7.07
N ALA A 163 -2.72 3.48 -6.86
CA ALA A 163 -2.51 4.26 -5.65
C ALA A 163 -3.13 3.61 -4.40
N LEU A 164 -4.15 2.76 -4.54
CA LEU A 164 -4.64 1.96 -3.41
C LEU A 164 -3.63 0.90 -2.99
N HIS A 165 -2.91 0.28 -3.94
CA HIS A 165 -1.81 -0.63 -3.62
C HIS A 165 -0.73 0.04 -2.78
N GLU A 166 -0.30 1.23 -3.20
CA GLU A 166 0.64 2.06 -2.43
C GLU A 166 0.10 2.45 -1.05
N ALA A 167 -1.16 2.86 -0.98
CA ALA A 167 -1.79 3.23 0.29
C ALA A 167 -1.91 2.03 1.23
N PHE A 168 -2.19 0.84 0.69
CA PHE A 168 -2.28 -0.39 1.47
C PHE A 168 -0.90 -0.79 2.05
N GLY A 169 0.19 -0.55 1.32
CA GLY A 169 1.54 -0.71 1.86
C GLY A 169 1.80 0.26 3.03
N ASP A 170 1.52 1.56 2.87
CA ASP A 170 1.66 2.55 3.95
C ASP A 170 0.80 2.21 5.18
N ILE A 171 -0.44 1.76 4.94
CA ILE A 171 -1.36 1.34 6.00
C ILE A 171 -0.87 0.07 6.68
N SER A 172 -0.24 -0.85 5.94
CA SER A 172 0.37 -2.05 6.52
C SER A 172 1.46 -1.68 7.51
N ALA A 173 2.37 -0.78 7.14
CA ALA A 173 3.40 -0.28 8.04
C ALA A 173 2.82 0.43 9.28
N LEU A 174 1.82 1.30 9.09
CA LEU A 174 1.13 1.97 10.20
C LEU A 174 0.49 0.96 11.16
N LEU A 175 -0.32 0.03 10.66
CA LEU A 175 -1.05 -0.92 11.49
C LEU A 175 -0.10 -1.88 12.20
N THR A 176 0.95 -2.35 11.52
CA THR A 176 1.94 -3.26 12.07
C THR A 176 2.82 -2.58 13.12
N SER A 177 3.21 -1.32 12.91
CA SER A 177 3.84 -0.48 13.95
C SER A 177 2.95 -0.29 15.17
N LEU A 178 1.65 -0.02 14.97
CA LEU A 178 0.70 0.14 16.07
C LEU A 178 0.40 -1.16 16.85
N ARG A 179 0.90 -2.34 16.43
CA ARG A 179 0.89 -3.56 17.26
C ARG A 179 1.90 -3.49 18.40
N LEU A 180 2.94 -2.68 18.28
CA LEU A 180 3.98 -2.50 19.29
C LEU A 180 3.50 -1.50 20.35
N GLU A 181 3.47 -1.94 21.62
CA GLU A 181 3.03 -1.09 22.73
C GLU A 181 3.95 0.12 22.93
N SER A 182 5.26 -0.08 22.78
CA SER A 182 6.30 0.96 22.76
C SER A 182 5.96 2.09 21.80
N LEU A 183 5.63 1.77 20.55
CA LEU A 183 5.27 2.76 19.53
C LEU A 183 3.93 3.42 19.83
N ARG A 184 2.93 2.71 20.34
CA ARG A 184 1.67 3.34 20.76
C ARG A 184 1.88 4.36 21.88
N ILE A 185 2.70 4.03 22.88
CA ILE A 185 3.06 4.96 23.95
C ILE A 185 3.78 6.18 23.39
N ALA A 186 4.78 5.97 22.52
CA ALA A 186 5.54 7.04 21.89
C ALA A 186 4.63 7.99 21.09
N VAL A 187 3.76 7.44 20.23
CA VAL A 187 2.82 8.21 19.42
C VAL A 187 1.87 9.04 20.28
N LEU A 188 1.28 8.46 21.32
CA LEU A 188 0.38 9.18 22.21
C LEU A 188 1.10 10.31 22.95
N ALA A 189 2.35 10.10 23.36
CA ALA A 189 3.17 11.12 24.01
C ALA A 189 3.57 12.25 23.05
N GLU A 190 4.09 11.91 21.86
CA GLU A 190 4.53 12.87 20.83
C GLU A 190 3.38 13.75 20.33
N THR A 191 2.20 13.15 20.15
CA THR A 191 1.03 13.84 19.61
C THR A 191 0.16 14.51 20.68
N GLN A 192 0.41 14.22 21.96
CA GLN A 192 -0.47 14.58 23.08
C GLN A 192 -1.90 14.05 22.89
N GLY A 193 -2.02 12.84 22.32
CA GLY A 193 -3.28 12.17 22.01
C GLY A 193 -3.95 12.60 20.68
N ASP A 194 -3.45 13.62 19.99
CA ASP A 194 -3.96 14.01 18.66
C ASP A 194 -3.27 13.23 17.54
N LEU A 195 -3.76 12.01 17.30
CA LEU A 195 -3.20 11.06 16.33
C LEU A 195 -3.19 11.55 14.88
N GLU A 196 -3.84 12.68 14.56
CA GLU A 196 -3.75 13.27 13.21
C GLU A 196 -2.46 14.06 13.00
N ARG A 197 -1.70 14.35 14.06
CA ARG A 197 -0.40 15.04 13.97
C ARG A 197 0.68 14.09 13.47
N SER A 198 1.67 14.65 12.80
CA SER A 198 2.89 13.91 12.45
C SER A 198 3.53 13.35 13.71
N SER A 199 3.91 12.08 13.65
CA SER A 199 4.53 11.29 14.70
C SER A 199 5.48 10.27 14.07
N ARG A 200 6.19 9.54 14.93
CA ARG A 200 7.07 8.43 14.56
C ARG A 200 6.43 7.46 13.55
N VAL A 201 5.18 7.00 13.77
CA VAL A 201 4.53 5.99 12.91
C VAL A 201 3.85 6.55 11.65
N THR A 202 3.81 7.88 11.48
CA THR A 202 3.20 8.50 10.28
C THR A 202 4.23 8.90 9.23
N ARG A 203 5.49 9.01 9.62
CA ARG A 203 6.61 9.44 8.78
C ARG A 203 7.27 8.23 8.16
N MET A 204 6.84 7.88 6.96
CA MET A 204 7.31 6.66 6.30
C MET A 204 8.75 6.79 5.83
N ALA A 205 9.56 5.78 6.14
CA ALA A 205 10.88 5.55 5.57
C ALA A 205 11.81 6.77 5.65
N GLU A 206 11.97 7.32 6.86
CA GLU A 206 12.76 8.54 7.15
C GLU A 206 14.16 8.51 6.52
N GLN A 207 14.90 7.40 6.66
CA GLN A 207 16.25 7.25 6.13
C GLN A 207 16.28 7.19 4.59
N LEU A 208 15.33 6.47 3.98
CA LEU A 208 15.23 6.37 2.53
C LEU A 208 14.86 7.73 1.91
N GLY A 209 13.89 8.43 2.52
CA GLY A 209 13.53 9.80 2.16
C GLY A 209 14.74 10.75 2.24
N TRP A 210 15.50 10.71 3.35
CA TRP A 210 16.72 11.50 3.47
C TRP A 210 17.73 11.23 2.34
N ALA A 211 17.92 9.96 1.95
CA ALA A 211 18.86 9.58 0.90
C ALA A 211 18.42 10.08 -0.49
N ILE A 212 17.14 9.90 -0.84
CA ILE A 212 16.58 10.40 -2.10
C ILE A 212 16.71 11.92 -2.18
N ARG A 213 16.42 12.63 -1.06
CA ARG A 213 16.49 14.09 -0.98
C ARG A 213 17.88 14.66 -1.30
N GLN A 214 18.95 13.90 -1.10
CA GLN A 214 20.31 14.36 -1.45
C GLN A 214 20.49 14.61 -2.96
N GLY A 215 19.77 13.86 -3.81
CA GLY A 215 19.78 14.05 -5.26
C GLY A 215 18.52 14.73 -5.81
N HIS A 216 17.38 14.55 -5.14
CA HIS A 216 16.06 14.99 -5.58
C HIS A 216 15.30 15.68 -4.44
N PRO A 217 15.68 16.92 -4.07
CA PRO A 217 15.21 17.56 -2.84
C PRO A 217 13.71 17.80 -2.76
N ASN A 218 13.03 17.86 -3.92
CA ASN A 218 11.59 18.09 -4.00
C ASN A 218 10.78 16.80 -4.22
N ALA A 219 11.42 15.62 -4.31
CA ALA A 219 10.73 14.36 -4.60
C ALA A 219 10.10 13.72 -3.35
N VAL A 220 10.51 14.14 -2.15
CA VAL A 220 10.14 13.55 -0.86
C VAL A 220 9.85 14.65 0.15
N ASP A 221 9.20 14.29 1.26
CA ASP A 221 8.95 15.22 2.36
C ASP A 221 10.26 15.62 3.07
N PRO A 222 10.28 16.75 3.82
CA PRO A 222 11.51 17.25 4.43
C PRO A 222 12.14 16.34 5.49
N ASP A 223 11.39 15.39 6.05
CA ASP A 223 11.82 14.52 7.13
C ASP A 223 11.47 13.04 6.90
N CYS A 224 10.86 12.71 5.77
CA CYS A 224 10.46 11.34 5.45
C CYS A 224 10.29 11.14 3.94
N LEU A 225 10.10 9.89 3.50
CA LEU A 225 9.73 9.62 2.12
C LEU A 225 8.36 10.24 1.81
N ARG A 226 7.40 10.00 2.72
CA ARG A 226 6.05 10.57 2.69
C ARG A 226 5.40 10.51 4.07
N ASN A 227 4.50 11.44 4.35
CA ASN A 227 3.79 11.51 5.64
C ASN A 227 2.29 11.20 5.52
N LEU A 228 1.79 10.27 6.35
CA LEU A 228 0.35 9.99 6.46
C LEU A 228 -0.41 11.18 7.10
N SER A 229 0.25 11.97 7.94
CA SER A 229 -0.29 13.23 8.45
C SER A 229 -0.21 14.31 7.37
N ASN A 230 -1.22 14.34 6.49
CA ASN A 230 -1.30 15.31 5.41
C ASN A 230 -2.72 15.89 5.25
N SER A 231 -2.85 16.84 4.32
CA SER A 231 -4.11 17.52 3.98
C SER A 231 -4.36 17.56 2.48
N PHE A 232 -3.78 16.62 1.72
CA PHE A 232 -4.07 16.52 0.29
C PHE A 232 -5.57 16.30 0.09
N PHE A 233 -6.10 16.96 -0.93
CA PHE A 233 -7.51 16.88 -1.27
C PHE A 233 -7.67 16.28 -2.66
N TYR A 234 -8.70 15.44 -2.82
CA TYR A 234 -8.96 14.70 -4.05
C TYR A 234 -9.05 15.62 -5.27
N GLY A 235 -8.39 15.19 -6.35
CA GLY A 235 -8.61 15.68 -7.70
C GLY A 235 -8.67 14.47 -8.63
N ASP A 236 -9.51 14.54 -9.67
CA ASP A 236 -9.63 13.45 -10.64
C ASP A 236 -8.26 13.14 -11.27
N PRO A 237 -7.71 11.91 -11.13
CA PRO A 237 -6.39 11.58 -11.62
C PRO A 237 -6.17 11.89 -13.10
N VAL A 238 -7.21 11.82 -13.94
CA VAL A 238 -7.08 12.13 -15.38
C VAL A 238 -6.82 13.62 -15.67
N GLN A 239 -6.92 14.47 -14.65
CA GLN A 239 -6.64 15.90 -14.71
C GLN A 239 -5.36 16.28 -13.96
N LEU A 240 -4.74 15.34 -13.26
CA LEU A 240 -3.52 15.58 -12.50
C LEU A 240 -2.28 15.41 -13.41
N PRO A 241 -1.17 16.08 -13.09
CA PRO A 241 0.09 15.81 -13.79
C PRO A 241 0.57 14.38 -13.50
N PRO A 242 1.32 13.74 -14.42
CA PRO A 242 1.86 12.38 -14.22
C PRO A 242 2.90 12.29 -13.10
N SER A 243 3.49 13.41 -12.69
CA SER A 243 4.47 13.50 -11.61
C SER A 243 4.48 14.92 -11.06
N GLY A 244 4.90 15.09 -9.81
CA GLY A 244 4.98 16.38 -9.15
C GLY A 244 5.93 16.35 -7.95
N PRO A 245 6.28 17.53 -7.39
CA PRO A 245 7.02 17.60 -6.14
C PRO A 245 6.18 17.07 -4.96
N ALA A 246 6.85 16.71 -3.86
CA ALA A 246 6.21 16.14 -2.67
C ALA A 246 5.10 17.04 -2.08
N ASN A 247 5.17 18.36 -2.21
CA ASN A 247 4.11 19.25 -1.73
C ASN A 247 2.90 19.36 -2.67
N MET A 248 2.86 18.62 -3.78
CA MET A 248 1.76 18.61 -4.74
C MET A 248 1.25 17.19 -4.97
N LEU A 249 -0.03 17.10 -5.32
CA LEU A 249 -0.64 15.85 -5.76
C LEU A 249 -0.43 15.67 -7.28
N SER A 250 -0.15 14.44 -7.68
CA SER A 250 -0.01 13.97 -9.07
C SER A 250 -0.71 12.61 -9.22
N SER A 251 -0.93 12.14 -10.44
CA SER A 251 -1.52 10.81 -10.73
C SER A 251 -0.54 9.65 -10.53
N GLU A 252 0.72 9.96 -10.21
CA GLU A 252 1.75 9.02 -9.77
C GLU A 252 1.22 8.20 -8.56
N PRO A 253 1.25 6.85 -8.59
CA PRO A 253 0.66 6.02 -7.55
C PRO A 253 1.06 6.38 -6.11
N HIS A 254 2.36 6.58 -5.83
CA HIS A 254 2.85 6.96 -4.51
C HIS A 254 2.41 8.35 -4.09
N SER A 255 2.34 9.28 -5.05
CA SER A 255 1.82 10.61 -4.78
C SER A 255 0.34 10.54 -4.42
N PHE A 256 -0.47 9.84 -5.22
CA PHE A 256 -1.92 9.82 -5.09
C PHE A 256 -2.38 9.01 -3.88
N SER A 257 -1.61 7.98 -3.48
CA SER A 257 -1.87 7.13 -2.32
C SER A 257 -2.02 7.92 -1.01
N ARG A 258 -1.29 9.03 -0.88
CA ARG A 258 -1.28 9.91 0.30
C ARG A 258 -2.66 10.43 0.67
N LEU A 259 -3.58 10.54 -0.28
CA LEU A 259 -5.00 10.85 0.00
C LEU A 259 -5.65 9.76 0.86
N PHE A 260 -5.49 8.51 0.44
CA PHE A 260 -6.14 7.38 1.11
C PHE A 260 -5.41 7.05 2.42
N SER A 261 -4.08 7.07 2.44
CA SER A 261 -3.29 6.87 3.68
C SER A 261 -3.60 7.95 4.73
N GLY A 262 -3.74 9.22 4.31
CA GLY A 262 -4.11 10.31 5.21
C GLY A 262 -5.56 10.22 5.72
N ALA A 263 -6.50 9.83 4.86
CA ALA A 263 -7.86 9.54 5.29
C ALA A 263 -7.89 8.37 6.29
N PHE A 264 -7.10 7.31 6.05
CA PHE A 264 -7.03 6.16 6.94
C PHE A 264 -6.48 6.52 8.32
N LEU A 265 -5.44 7.37 8.41
CA LEU A 265 -4.95 7.90 9.69
C LEU A 265 -6.06 8.63 10.46
N LYS A 266 -6.88 9.44 9.76
CA LYS A 266 -8.04 10.14 10.36
C LYS A 266 -9.14 9.18 10.80
N ILE A 267 -9.31 8.03 10.13
CA ILE A 267 -10.21 6.96 10.56
C ILE A 267 -9.72 6.36 11.87
N VAL A 268 -8.44 5.97 11.96
CA VAL A 268 -7.86 5.44 13.21
C VAL A 268 -8.02 6.46 14.35
N ALA A 269 -7.69 7.74 14.11
CA ALA A 269 -7.87 8.81 15.09
C ALA A 269 -9.33 9.00 15.52
N GLY A 270 -10.27 8.95 14.57
CA GLY A 270 -11.70 9.08 14.84
C GLY A 270 -12.30 7.90 15.62
N ILE A 271 -11.85 6.67 15.33
CA ILE A 271 -12.23 5.47 16.08
C ILE A 271 -11.62 5.51 17.49
N PHE A 272 -10.36 5.94 17.61
CA PHE A 272 -9.66 6.08 18.88
C PHE A 272 -10.37 7.04 19.85
N ARG A 273 -10.80 8.21 19.36
CA ARG A 273 -11.58 9.19 20.14
C ARG A 273 -12.92 8.64 20.66
N GLN A 274 -13.41 7.54 20.10
CA GLN A 274 -14.66 6.87 20.47
C GLN A 274 -14.44 5.59 21.31
N GLN A 275 -13.18 5.28 21.68
CA GLN A 275 -12.89 4.22 22.63
C GLN A 275 -13.13 4.69 24.05
N ASP A 276 -13.49 3.75 24.94
CA ASP A 276 -13.75 4.05 26.35
C ASP A 276 -12.49 4.56 27.07
N LEU A 277 -11.33 4.03 26.69
CA LEU A 277 -10.01 4.47 27.13
C LEU A 277 -9.21 4.95 25.93
N GLN A 278 -8.64 6.15 26.06
CA GLN A 278 -7.77 6.77 25.05
C GLN A 278 -6.29 6.57 25.44
N ASP A 279 -5.92 5.31 25.66
CA ASP A 279 -4.57 4.88 26.01
C ASP A 279 -3.99 3.97 24.91
N GLN A 280 -2.84 3.35 25.19
CA GLN A 280 -2.21 2.43 24.24
C GLN A 280 -3.16 1.28 23.83
N ALA A 281 -4.01 0.77 24.72
CA ALA A 281 -4.89 -0.36 24.41
C ALA A 281 -6.05 0.09 23.53
N GLY A 282 -6.61 1.27 23.82
CA GLY A 282 -7.60 1.92 22.97
C GLY A 282 -7.07 2.18 21.55
N LEU A 283 -5.81 2.61 21.41
CA LEU A 283 -5.19 2.82 20.11
C LEU A 283 -4.99 1.51 19.35
N ALA A 284 -4.52 0.44 20.02
CA ALA A 284 -4.45 -0.88 19.40
C ALA A 284 -5.81 -1.35 18.88
N LYS A 285 -6.88 -1.15 19.67
CA LYS A 285 -8.22 -1.55 19.26
C LYS A 285 -8.75 -0.72 18.10
N ALA A 286 -8.47 0.59 18.09
CA ALA A 286 -8.86 1.47 16.98
C ALA A 286 -8.19 1.06 15.67
N ALA A 287 -6.89 0.73 15.71
CA ALA A 287 -6.13 0.24 14.56
C ALA A 287 -6.70 -1.10 14.04
N GLU A 288 -6.97 -2.06 14.93
CA GLU A 288 -7.57 -3.35 14.58
C GLU A 288 -8.94 -3.19 13.90
N ILE A 289 -9.81 -2.32 14.43
CA ILE A 289 -11.13 -2.04 13.83
C ILE A 289 -10.95 -1.41 12.45
N ALA A 290 -10.10 -0.39 12.31
CA ALA A 290 -9.87 0.27 11.02
C ALA A 290 -9.32 -0.70 9.97
N GLY A 291 -8.36 -1.56 10.36
CA GLY A 291 -7.81 -2.60 9.50
C GLY A 291 -8.86 -3.60 9.04
N GLN A 292 -9.72 -4.07 9.96
CA GLN A 292 -10.82 -4.98 9.60
C GLN A 292 -11.80 -4.34 8.61
N LEU A 293 -12.15 -3.06 8.80
CA LEU A 293 -13.03 -2.34 7.88
C LEU A 293 -12.40 -2.17 6.49
N LEU A 294 -11.08 -1.97 6.42
CA LEU A 294 -10.36 -1.90 5.15
C LEU A 294 -10.34 -3.24 4.43
N VAL A 295 -10.09 -4.35 5.11
CA VAL A 295 -10.15 -5.69 4.50
C VAL A 295 -11.54 -5.96 3.92
N ASP A 296 -12.58 -5.77 4.73
CA ASP A 296 -13.97 -5.98 4.31
C ASP A 296 -14.31 -5.14 3.07
N ALA A 297 -13.80 -3.90 3.01
CA ALA A 297 -14.04 -2.99 1.89
C ALA A 297 -13.22 -3.35 0.66
N ALA A 298 -11.94 -3.68 0.82
CA ALA A 298 -11.06 -4.10 -0.27
C ALA A 298 -11.61 -5.35 -0.94
N VAL A 299 -12.14 -6.31 -0.18
CA VAL A 299 -12.74 -7.53 -0.73
C VAL A 299 -14.07 -7.22 -1.44
N ALA A 300 -14.93 -6.37 -0.88
CA ALA A 300 -16.27 -6.13 -1.42
C ALA A 300 -16.36 -5.07 -2.56
N ALA A 301 -15.44 -4.12 -2.64
CA ALA A 301 -15.57 -2.98 -3.55
C ALA A 301 -15.36 -3.37 -5.02
N PRO A 302 -16.27 -3.02 -5.94
CA PRO A 302 -16.07 -3.25 -7.37
C PRO A 302 -14.98 -2.30 -7.92
N VAL A 303 -14.18 -2.79 -8.86
CA VAL A 303 -13.12 -1.98 -9.50
C VAL A 303 -13.74 -1.11 -10.59
N VAL A 304 -13.87 0.19 -10.32
CA VAL A 304 -14.56 1.17 -11.17
C VAL A 304 -13.73 2.44 -11.34
N SER A 305 -14.05 3.33 -12.27
CA SER A 305 -13.33 4.60 -12.47
C SER A 305 -13.20 5.52 -11.24
N ALA A 306 -14.15 5.47 -10.30
CA ALA A 306 -14.10 6.19 -9.02
C ALA A 306 -13.93 5.19 -7.86
N TYR A 307 -12.87 4.40 -7.95
CA TYR A 307 -12.58 3.28 -7.07
C TYR A 307 -12.41 3.71 -5.62
N TYR A 308 -11.68 4.79 -5.33
CA TYR A 308 -11.49 5.31 -3.97
C TYR A 308 -12.82 5.59 -3.27
N ALA A 309 -13.76 6.22 -3.97
CA ALA A 309 -15.10 6.47 -3.43
C ALA A 309 -15.85 5.15 -3.16
N GLN A 310 -15.72 4.14 -4.03
CA GLN A 310 -16.31 2.82 -3.76
C GLN A 310 -15.70 2.17 -2.51
N VAL A 311 -14.37 2.13 -2.37
CA VAL A 311 -13.73 1.56 -1.19
C VAL A 311 -14.20 2.29 0.07
N ALA A 312 -14.23 3.62 0.06
CA ALA A 312 -14.74 4.43 1.16
C ALA A 312 -16.20 4.09 1.53
N GLY A 313 -17.08 3.97 0.54
CA GLY A 313 -18.46 3.55 0.76
C GLY A 313 -18.59 2.13 1.33
N HIS A 314 -17.73 1.21 0.90
CA HIS A 314 -17.71 -0.15 1.44
C HIS A 314 -17.11 -0.23 2.84
N MET A 315 -16.19 0.65 3.23
CA MET A 315 -15.72 0.76 4.62
C MET A 315 -16.84 1.24 5.55
N ILE A 316 -17.64 2.23 5.12
CA ILE A 316 -18.82 2.70 5.85
C ILE A 316 -19.87 1.58 5.96
N ALA A 317 -20.10 0.84 4.87
CA ALA A 317 -21.01 -0.30 4.88
C ALA A 317 -20.51 -1.44 5.78
N ALA A 318 -19.21 -1.71 5.82
CA ALA A 318 -18.60 -2.68 6.71
C ALA A 318 -18.78 -2.28 8.19
N ASP A 319 -18.66 -0.98 8.50
CA ASP A 319 -18.91 -0.47 9.85
C ASP A 319 -20.37 -0.66 10.27
N GLN A 320 -21.32 -0.44 9.36
CA GLN A 320 -22.73 -0.74 9.61
C GLN A 320 -22.93 -2.21 9.97
N ARG A 321 -22.32 -3.13 9.22
CA ARG A 321 -22.48 -4.58 9.44
C ARG A 321 -21.79 -5.08 10.71
N ARG A 322 -20.59 -4.60 11.00
CA ARG A 322 -19.75 -5.11 12.10
C ARG A 322 -20.01 -4.42 13.44
N ASN A 323 -20.25 -3.11 13.39
CA ASN A 323 -20.27 -2.25 14.58
C ASN A 323 -21.58 -1.47 14.71
N GLY A 324 -22.62 -1.81 13.93
CA GLY A 324 -23.90 -1.10 13.94
C GLY A 324 -23.79 0.37 13.53
N GLY A 325 -22.75 0.73 12.76
CA GLY A 325 -22.52 2.09 12.30
C GLY A 325 -21.91 3.01 13.36
N LYS A 326 -21.43 2.47 14.49
CA LYS A 326 -20.84 3.23 15.60
C LYS A 326 -19.79 4.23 15.11
N TYR A 327 -18.93 3.84 14.17
CA TYR A 327 -17.81 4.67 13.72
C TYR A 327 -18.11 5.46 12.45
N GLY A 328 -19.31 5.32 11.86
CA GLY A 328 -19.69 5.87 10.57
C GLY A 328 -19.47 7.39 10.43
N GLN A 329 -19.66 8.17 11.50
CA GLN A 329 -19.37 9.61 11.48
C GLN A 329 -17.87 9.89 11.29
N SER A 330 -17.01 9.13 11.95
CA SER A 330 -15.55 9.27 11.82
C SER A 330 -15.06 8.86 10.44
N LEU A 331 -15.60 7.78 9.87
CA LEU A 331 -15.29 7.36 8.50
C LEU A 331 -15.69 8.43 7.48
N ARG A 332 -16.94 8.93 7.55
CA ARG A 332 -17.40 9.99 6.65
C ARG A 332 -16.54 11.25 6.76
N SER A 333 -16.28 11.70 7.99
CA SER A 333 -15.45 12.89 8.24
C SER A 333 -14.06 12.76 7.63
N ALA A 334 -13.41 11.61 7.81
CA ALA A 334 -12.09 11.34 7.26
C ALA A 334 -12.08 11.40 5.72
N PHE A 335 -13.01 10.70 5.06
CA PHE A 335 -13.09 10.69 3.60
C PHE A 335 -13.50 12.04 3.01
N ILE A 336 -14.40 12.78 3.67
CA ILE A 336 -14.78 14.14 3.24
C ILE A 336 -13.58 15.08 3.34
N ARG A 337 -12.79 15.02 4.42
CA ARG A 337 -11.64 15.93 4.64
C ARG A 337 -10.51 15.73 3.62
N HIS A 338 -10.45 14.57 2.96
CA HIS A 338 -9.54 14.31 1.84
C HIS A 338 -10.26 14.34 0.48
N GLY A 339 -11.54 14.67 0.42
CA GLY A 339 -12.32 14.72 -0.82
C GLY A 339 -12.58 13.37 -1.47
N ILE A 340 -12.24 12.25 -0.84
CA ILE A 340 -12.50 10.89 -1.36
C ILE A 340 -14.00 10.62 -1.50
N LEU A 341 -14.80 11.25 -0.64
CA LEU A 341 -16.25 11.35 -0.79
C LEU A 341 -16.65 12.82 -0.85
N SER A 342 -17.59 13.15 -1.74
CA SER A 342 -18.33 14.42 -1.64
C SER A 342 -19.27 14.43 -0.44
N LEU A 343 -19.71 15.62 -0.02
CA LEU A 343 -20.72 15.76 1.03
C LEU A 343 -22.05 15.06 0.64
N GLU A 344 -22.45 15.18 -0.62
CA GLU A 344 -23.63 14.51 -1.19
C GLU A 344 -23.47 12.98 -1.14
N ALA A 345 -22.33 12.46 -1.62
CA ALA A 345 -22.02 11.04 -1.62
C ALA A 345 -21.96 10.46 -0.20
N ALA A 346 -21.34 11.20 0.72
CA ALA A 346 -21.29 10.83 2.12
C ALA A 346 -22.68 10.87 2.76
N ALA A 347 -23.59 11.76 2.36
CA ALA A 347 -24.95 11.79 2.89
C ALA A 347 -25.82 10.65 2.32
N SER A 348 -25.54 10.16 1.10
CA SER A 348 -26.36 9.15 0.43
C SER A 348 -26.18 7.73 0.97
N ILE A 349 -25.03 7.41 1.59
CA ILE A 349 -24.76 6.06 2.14
C ILE A 349 -25.48 5.93 3.49
N THR A 350 -26.78 5.68 3.48
CA THR A 350 -27.60 5.48 4.69
C THR A 350 -27.69 4.00 5.08
N GLU A 351 -28.09 3.69 6.32
CA GLU A 351 -28.32 2.30 6.74
C GLU A 351 -29.32 1.56 5.82
N PRO A 352 -30.49 2.13 5.45
CA PRO A 352 -31.39 1.49 4.49
C PRO A 352 -30.77 1.28 3.10
N GLU A 353 -29.92 2.20 2.64
CA GLU A 353 -29.21 2.05 1.37
C GLU A 353 -28.18 0.91 1.44
N VAL A 354 -27.39 0.85 2.52
CA VAL A 354 -26.44 -0.24 2.76
C VAL A 354 -27.16 -1.59 2.82
N ALA A 355 -28.28 -1.68 3.54
CA ALA A 355 -29.08 -2.89 3.62
C ALA A 355 -29.65 -3.30 2.25
N ARG A 356 -30.19 -2.35 1.49
CA ARG A 356 -30.76 -2.60 0.15
C ARG A 356 -29.70 -3.06 -0.84
N ARG A 357 -28.52 -2.45 -0.82
CA ARG A 357 -27.41 -2.79 -1.72
C ARG A 357 -26.70 -4.07 -1.29
N GLY A 358 -26.72 -4.43 -0.01
CA GLY A 358 -26.18 -5.69 0.51
C GLY A 358 -27.08 -6.90 0.26
N ALA A 359 -28.40 -6.70 0.14
CA ALA A 359 -29.35 -7.79 -0.10
C ALA A 359 -29.13 -8.45 -1.48
N GLY A 360 -28.75 -9.73 -1.49
CA GLY A 360 -28.50 -10.51 -2.71
C GLY A 360 -27.05 -10.55 -3.19
N ILE A 361 -26.12 -9.98 -2.42
CA ILE A 361 -24.67 -10.10 -2.69
C ILE A 361 -24.16 -11.39 -2.06
N ALA A 362 -23.57 -12.28 -2.87
CA ALA A 362 -22.74 -13.35 -2.36
C ALA A 362 -21.58 -12.74 -1.58
N GLU A 363 -21.21 -13.31 -0.42
CA GLU A 363 -20.04 -12.85 0.32
C GLU A 363 -18.85 -12.78 -0.64
N ALA A 364 -18.27 -11.58 -0.78
CA ALA A 364 -17.10 -11.41 -1.60
C ALA A 364 -15.99 -12.27 -0.99
N THR A 365 -15.51 -13.23 -1.76
CA THR A 365 -14.46 -14.16 -1.35
C THR A 365 -13.10 -13.54 -1.65
N PRO A 366 -12.08 -13.71 -0.77
CA PRO A 366 -10.73 -13.30 -1.08
C PRO A 366 -10.20 -14.09 -2.29
N GLY A 367 -9.27 -13.50 -3.03
CA GLY A 367 -8.75 -14.07 -4.26
C GLY A 367 -9.65 -13.78 -5.46
N GLY A 368 -9.50 -14.59 -6.51
CA GLY A 368 -10.19 -14.38 -7.78
C GLY A 368 -9.23 -14.48 -8.97
N GLY A 369 -9.77 -14.35 -10.18
CA GLY A 369 -8.95 -14.30 -11.40
C GLY A 369 -8.26 -12.94 -11.57
N ASP A 370 -7.11 -12.92 -12.24
CA ASP A 370 -6.36 -11.68 -12.55
C ASP A 370 -7.15 -10.66 -13.38
N ASP A 371 -8.18 -11.11 -14.10
CA ASP A 371 -9.04 -10.25 -14.93
C ASP A 371 -10.44 -10.06 -14.34
N GLU A 372 -10.72 -10.58 -13.13
CA GLU A 372 -12.06 -10.61 -12.57
C GLU A 372 -12.60 -9.20 -12.27
N GLY A 373 -13.67 -8.82 -12.97
CA GLY A 373 -14.31 -7.50 -12.83
C GLY A 373 -13.61 -6.38 -13.61
N LEU A 374 -12.61 -6.71 -14.43
CA LEU A 374 -11.99 -5.77 -15.38
C LEU A 374 -12.58 -5.96 -16.78
N THR A 375 -12.54 -4.91 -17.59
CA THR A 375 -12.96 -4.96 -19.00
C THR A 375 -11.79 -4.67 -19.90
N ALA A 376 -11.56 -5.54 -20.89
CA ALA A 376 -10.56 -5.32 -21.92
C ALA A 376 -10.97 -4.12 -22.80
N VAL A 377 -10.10 -3.12 -22.87
CA VAL A 377 -10.23 -1.97 -23.77
C VAL A 377 -9.09 -1.99 -24.76
N THR A 378 -9.40 -2.07 -26.05
CA THR A 378 -8.41 -2.11 -27.12
C THR A 378 -8.21 -0.74 -27.73
N VAL A 379 -6.98 -0.25 -27.70
CA VAL A 379 -6.59 1.05 -28.26
C VAL A 379 -5.68 0.85 -29.48
N HIS A 380 -5.60 1.88 -30.33
CA HIS A 380 -4.72 1.87 -31.49
C HIS A 380 -3.25 1.97 -31.06
N GLY A 381 -2.51 0.84 -31.10
CA GLY A 381 -1.12 0.79 -30.65
C GLY A 381 -0.18 1.75 -31.39
N ALA A 382 -0.46 2.08 -32.64
CA ALA A 382 0.34 3.04 -33.43
C ALA A 382 0.42 4.42 -32.76
N THR A 383 -0.64 4.85 -32.05
CA THR A 383 -0.67 6.09 -31.26
C THR A 383 0.39 6.08 -30.14
N TYR A 384 0.73 4.91 -29.64
CA TYR A 384 1.65 4.69 -28.53
C TYR A 384 3.00 4.10 -28.97
N GLY A 385 3.31 4.15 -30.28
CA GLY A 385 4.59 3.64 -30.80
C GLY A 385 4.67 2.12 -30.93
N VAL A 386 3.53 1.43 -31.02
CA VAL A 386 3.43 -0.05 -31.04
C VAL A 386 2.82 -0.53 -32.36
N THR A 387 3.26 -1.69 -32.87
CA THR A 387 2.89 -2.17 -34.22
C THR A 387 1.50 -2.80 -34.34
N GLN A 388 0.90 -3.26 -33.24
CA GLN A 388 -0.40 -3.94 -33.21
C GLN A 388 -1.34 -3.24 -32.21
N PRO A 389 -2.66 -3.52 -32.26
CA PRO A 389 -3.59 -3.05 -31.24
C PRO A 389 -3.13 -3.43 -29.83
N LEU A 390 -3.38 -2.55 -28.86
CA LEU A 390 -2.94 -2.70 -27.48
C LEU A 390 -4.17 -2.80 -26.56
N THR A 391 -4.24 -3.84 -25.75
CA THR A 391 -5.32 -4.08 -24.79
C THR A 391 -4.92 -3.62 -23.40
N LEU A 392 -5.84 -2.94 -22.71
CA LEU A 392 -5.73 -2.44 -21.34
C LEU A 392 -6.86 -3.04 -20.48
N SER A 393 -6.57 -3.36 -19.21
CA SER A 393 -7.57 -3.87 -18.28
C SER A 393 -8.26 -2.73 -17.52
N ALA A 394 -9.36 -2.21 -18.08
CA ALA A 394 -10.04 -1.02 -17.59
C ALA A 394 -10.95 -1.31 -16.37
N PRO A 395 -11.11 -0.32 -15.45
CA PRO A 395 -11.93 -0.45 -14.25
C PRO A 395 -13.42 -0.19 -14.56
N ALA A 396 -14.11 -1.20 -15.10
CA ALA A 396 -15.47 -1.06 -15.64
C ALA A 396 -16.53 -1.92 -14.95
N ALA A 397 -16.27 -2.42 -13.74
CA ALA A 397 -17.26 -3.16 -12.98
C ALA A 397 -18.53 -2.33 -12.71
N GLU A 398 -19.63 -3.00 -12.39
CA GLU A 398 -20.86 -2.32 -11.99
C GLU A 398 -20.67 -1.66 -10.61
N ARG A 399 -20.98 -0.36 -10.52
CA ARG A 399 -20.89 0.39 -9.26
C ARG A 399 -21.96 -0.10 -8.27
N ARG A 400 -21.58 -0.27 -7.01
CA ARG A 400 -22.54 -0.61 -5.93
C ARG A 400 -23.23 0.62 -5.39
N PHE A 401 -22.47 1.69 -5.22
CA PHE A 401 -22.97 2.97 -4.71
C PHE A 401 -22.84 4.05 -5.78
N GLY A 402 -23.85 4.93 -5.88
CA GLY A 402 -23.82 6.13 -6.73
C GLY A 402 -22.99 7.26 -6.11
N ILE A 403 -21.75 6.96 -5.72
CA ILE A 403 -20.85 7.86 -4.97
C ILE A 403 -19.59 8.17 -5.76
N ALA A 404 -19.04 9.36 -5.52
CA ALA A 404 -17.80 9.83 -6.13
C ALA A 404 -17.08 10.81 -5.19
N GLY A 405 -15.86 11.19 -5.57
CA GLY A 405 -15.05 12.20 -4.89
C GLY A 405 -15.66 13.59 -4.96
N SER A 406 -15.14 14.49 -4.13
CA SER A 406 -15.53 15.90 -4.07
C SER A 406 -15.05 16.67 -5.30
N ASP A 407 -15.95 17.42 -5.93
CA ASP A 407 -15.57 18.41 -6.94
C ASP A 407 -15.17 19.73 -6.25
N PRO A 408 -14.01 20.34 -6.56
CA PRO A 408 -13.64 21.66 -6.02
C PRO A 408 -14.67 22.76 -6.27
N ALA A 409 -15.47 22.66 -7.33
CA ALA A 409 -16.58 23.57 -7.62
C ALA A 409 -17.84 23.30 -6.78
N GLY A 410 -17.87 22.19 -6.04
CA GLY A 410 -18.98 21.74 -5.21
C GLY A 410 -19.72 20.53 -5.78
N GLY A 411 -20.17 19.65 -4.89
CA GLY A 411 -20.86 18.41 -5.27
C GLY A 411 -19.89 17.27 -5.57
N SER A 412 -20.36 16.31 -6.37
CA SER A 412 -19.62 15.08 -6.70
C SER A 412 -18.95 15.20 -8.08
N VAL A 413 -17.67 14.81 -8.17
CA VAL A 413 -16.99 14.68 -9.46
C VAL A 413 -17.73 13.66 -10.31
N ARG A 414 -17.97 13.97 -11.59
CA ARG A 414 -18.44 12.98 -12.55
C ARG A 414 -17.27 12.08 -12.93
N PRO A 415 -17.27 10.77 -12.59
CA PRO A 415 -16.14 9.92 -12.91
C PRO A 415 -15.96 9.80 -14.43
N ALA A 416 -14.70 9.84 -14.87
CA ALA A 416 -14.34 9.53 -16.26
C ALA A 416 -14.83 8.13 -16.67
N ASP A 417 -15.09 7.94 -17.96
CA ASP A 417 -15.41 6.63 -18.50
C ASP A 417 -14.20 5.68 -18.37
N PRO A 418 -14.40 4.34 -18.27
CA PRO A 418 -13.31 3.40 -18.02
C PRO A 418 -12.21 3.41 -19.09
N GLU A 419 -12.56 3.65 -20.36
CA GLU A 419 -11.58 3.75 -21.46
C GLU A 419 -10.67 4.97 -21.28
N ARG A 420 -11.24 6.13 -20.91
CA ARG A 420 -10.46 7.33 -20.58
C ARG A 420 -9.56 7.14 -19.37
N VAL A 421 -10.02 6.43 -18.33
CA VAL A 421 -9.17 6.11 -17.17
C VAL A 421 -7.98 5.23 -17.58
N ALA A 422 -8.24 4.17 -18.34
CA ALA A 422 -7.19 3.24 -18.78
C ALA A 422 -6.17 3.90 -19.73
N THR A 423 -6.64 4.71 -20.68
CA THR A 423 -5.76 5.45 -21.61
C THR A 423 -4.94 6.52 -20.90
N SER A 424 -5.53 7.28 -19.99
CA SER A 424 -4.79 8.26 -19.17
C SER A 424 -3.69 7.58 -18.35
N PHE A 425 -3.99 6.43 -17.74
CA PHE A 425 -3.02 5.66 -16.98
C PHE A 425 -1.86 5.17 -17.86
N LEU A 426 -2.14 4.62 -19.05
CA LEU A 426 -1.11 4.24 -20.03
C LEU A 426 -0.24 5.43 -20.42
N GLU A 427 -0.85 6.58 -20.74
CA GLU A 427 -0.10 7.79 -21.11
C GLU A 427 0.84 8.26 -20.00
N ASP A 428 0.37 8.25 -18.75
CA ASP A 428 1.20 8.63 -17.61
C ASP A 428 2.38 7.67 -17.43
N LEU A 429 2.17 6.36 -17.57
CA LEU A 429 3.26 5.38 -17.53
C LEU A 429 4.29 5.63 -18.63
N LEU A 430 3.85 5.89 -19.86
CA LEU A 430 4.76 6.17 -20.99
C LEU A 430 5.53 7.47 -20.76
N ARG A 431 4.87 8.55 -20.35
CA ARG A 431 5.49 9.87 -20.06
C ARG A 431 6.52 9.79 -18.94
N ARG A 432 6.33 8.90 -17.97
CA ARG A 432 7.27 8.64 -16.87
C ARG A 432 8.38 7.65 -17.24
N GLY A 433 8.30 7.03 -18.41
CA GLY A 433 9.24 5.99 -18.84
C GLY A 433 9.12 4.70 -18.03
N ARG A 434 7.92 4.33 -17.57
CA ARG A 434 7.67 3.14 -16.73
C ARG A 434 7.29 1.88 -17.52
N VAL A 435 7.14 1.98 -18.84
CA VAL A 435 6.77 0.85 -19.71
C VAL A 435 8.00 0.33 -20.46
N HIS A 436 8.23 -0.97 -20.38
CA HIS A 436 9.12 -1.68 -21.30
C HIS A 436 8.37 -2.08 -22.57
N VAL A 437 8.92 -1.73 -23.74
CA VAL A 437 8.40 -2.14 -25.04
C VAL A 437 9.48 -2.95 -25.76
N PRO A 438 9.31 -4.28 -25.93
CA PRO A 438 10.24 -5.12 -26.70
C PRO A 438 10.46 -4.58 -28.11
N GLU A 439 11.68 -4.71 -28.65
CA GLU A 439 12.07 -4.12 -29.94
C GLU A 439 11.17 -4.60 -31.08
N GLU A 440 10.80 -5.88 -31.08
CA GLU A 440 9.90 -6.50 -32.05
C GLU A 440 8.45 -5.98 -31.99
N HIS A 441 8.06 -5.31 -30.89
CA HIS A 441 6.72 -4.72 -30.73
C HIS A 441 6.68 -3.24 -31.16
N ARG A 442 7.85 -2.58 -31.26
CA ARG A 442 7.99 -1.14 -31.56
C ARG A 442 7.65 -0.83 -33.02
N SER A 443 6.92 0.25 -33.25
CA SER A 443 6.75 0.83 -34.58
C SER A 443 7.97 1.71 -34.94
N ASN A 444 8.08 2.13 -36.20
CA ASN A 444 9.13 3.06 -36.64
C ASN A 444 9.06 4.44 -35.95
N ALA A 445 7.94 4.76 -35.27
CA ALA A 445 7.71 6.00 -34.54
C ALA A 445 7.70 5.79 -33.02
N ALA A 446 8.26 4.68 -32.52
CA ALA A 446 8.29 4.38 -31.10
C ALA A 446 9.11 5.40 -30.29
N PHE A 447 8.58 5.80 -29.13
CA PHE A 447 9.22 6.68 -28.16
C PHE A 447 9.44 5.91 -26.87
N VAL A 448 10.54 5.17 -26.79
CA VAL A 448 10.87 4.32 -25.63
C VAL A 448 11.98 4.99 -24.82
N ASP A 449 11.77 5.06 -23.52
CA ASP A 449 12.84 5.40 -22.58
C ASP A 449 13.68 4.14 -22.33
N ASP A 450 14.83 4.01 -22.99
CA ASP A 450 15.75 2.87 -22.81
C ASP A 450 16.77 3.11 -21.67
N SER A 451 16.53 4.08 -20.78
CA SER A 451 17.40 4.33 -19.62
C SER A 451 17.47 3.10 -18.71
N PRO A 452 18.64 2.46 -18.54
CA PRO A 452 18.78 1.25 -17.73
C PRO A 452 18.59 1.51 -16.23
N SER A 453 18.71 2.77 -15.79
CA SER A 453 18.48 3.19 -14.40
C SER A 453 17.01 3.48 -14.07
N ARG A 454 16.09 3.32 -15.03
CA ARG A 454 14.66 3.59 -14.84
C ARG A 454 13.94 2.25 -14.67
N LEU A 455 13.47 1.95 -13.47
CA LEU A 455 12.71 0.73 -13.24
C LEU A 455 11.43 0.74 -14.09
N LYS A 456 11.27 -0.33 -14.88
CA LYS A 456 10.08 -0.57 -15.71
C LYS A 456 9.10 -1.41 -14.91
N THR A 457 8.01 -0.79 -14.50
CA THR A 457 6.96 -1.45 -13.72
C THR A 457 5.93 -2.14 -14.60
N HIS A 458 5.91 -1.85 -15.90
CA HIS A 458 5.00 -2.46 -16.86
C HIS A 458 5.74 -2.92 -18.12
N GLU A 459 5.11 -3.85 -18.84
CA GLU A 459 5.61 -4.39 -20.10
C GLU A 459 4.49 -4.53 -21.12
N ILE A 460 4.79 -4.27 -22.40
CA ILE A 460 3.90 -4.59 -23.51
C ILE A 460 4.22 -6.01 -24.00
N THR A 461 3.33 -6.95 -23.71
CA THR A 461 3.47 -8.37 -24.07
C THR A 461 2.48 -8.75 -25.16
N ARG A 462 2.65 -9.93 -25.78
CA ARG A 462 1.59 -10.52 -26.61
C ARG A 462 0.35 -10.79 -25.77
N SER A 463 -0.82 -10.49 -26.33
CA SER A 463 -2.09 -10.80 -25.66
C SER A 463 -2.23 -12.31 -25.45
N VAL A 464 -2.76 -12.71 -24.30
CA VAL A 464 -3.11 -14.11 -24.01
C VAL A 464 -4.22 -14.64 -24.93
N THR A 465 -5.02 -13.75 -25.53
CA THR A 465 -6.03 -14.09 -26.54
C THR A 465 -5.44 -14.31 -27.94
N GLY A 466 -4.16 -13.98 -28.15
CA GLY A 466 -3.48 -14.07 -29.45
C GLY A 466 -3.72 -12.88 -30.37
N GLU A 467 -4.65 -11.98 -30.05
CA GLU A 467 -4.92 -10.77 -30.83
C GLU A 467 -4.18 -9.56 -30.25
N GLY A 468 -3.17 -9.07 -30.99
CA GLY A 468 -2.43 -7.86 -30.62
C GLY A 468 -1.54 -8.01 -29.39
N PHE A 469 -1.37 -6.90 -28.68
CA PHE A 469 -0.58 -6.79 -27.47
C PHE A 469 -1.43 -6.43 -26.25
N ALA A 470 -0.88 -6.60 -25.05
CA ALA A 470 -1.49 -6.20 -23.79
C ALA A 470 -0.47 -5.45 -22.93
N LEU A 471 -0.94 -4.47 -22.15
CA LEU A 471 -0.16 -3.86 -21.07
C LEU A 471 -0.27 -4.75 -19.83
N VAL A 472 0.85 -5.22 -19.31
CA VAL A 472 0.90 -6.07 -18.12
C VAL A 472 1.83 -5.42 -17.08
N ARG A 473 1.41 -5.43 -15.81
CA ARG A 473 2.29 -4.98 -14.72
C ARG A 473 3.33 -6.06 -14.42
N ARG A 474 4.55 -5.62 -14.09
CA ARG A 474 5.65 -6.49 -13.63
C ARG A 474 5.82 -6.43 -12.12
N CYS A 475 5.73 -5.22 -11.55
CA CYS A 475 5.92 -5.00 -10.11
C CYS A 475 5.16 -3.76 -9.59
N PHE A 476 5.04 -3.68 -8.27
CA PHE A 476 4.81 -2.47 -7.49
C PHE A 476 6.13 -2.10 -6.82
N ASP A 477 6.61 -0.89 -7.09
CA ASP A 477 7.90 -0.31 -6.69
C ASP A 477 7.66 0.94 -5.86
#